data_AF-A0AAJ1VLA2-F1
#
_entry.id   AF-A0AAJ1VLA2-F1
#
_cell.length_a   1.000
_cell.length_b   1.000
_cell.length_c   1.000
_cell.angle_alpha   90.00
_cell.angle_beta   90.00
_cell.angle_gamma   90.00
#
_symmetry.space_group_name_H-M   'P 1'
#
loop_
_entity.id
_entity.type
_entity.pdbx_description
1 polymer ?
#
loop_
_entity_poly.entity_id
_entity_poly.type
_entity_poly.pdbx_seq_one_letter_code
_entity_poly.pdbx_strand_id
1 'polypeptide(L)' 'RVAMPPIETRGKIARSYLYMSKQYNIKLSSQERKTMEAWDKLNNVTKWECERDYRIKKIQGNSNPFVSRQCEE' A
#
# COMPACT_ATOMS: atom_id res chain seq x y z
N ARG A 1 13.75 -8.81 14.78
CA ARG A 1 12.47 -9.47 15.15
C ARG A 1 11.57 -9.42 13.91
N VAL A 2 10.84 -10.48 13.59
CA VAL A 2 9.96 -10.56 12.39
C VAL A 2 8.54 -10.93 12.86
N ALA A 3 7.53 -10.31 12.25
CA ALA A 3 6.12 -10.62 12.48
C ALA A 3 5.45 -11.05 11.16
N MET A 4 4.58 -12.05 11.22
CA MET A 4 3.80 -12.50 10.07
C MET A 4 2.34 -12.07 10.23
N PRO A 5 1.88 -11.05 9.51
CA PRO A 5 0.51 -10.57 9.62
C PRO A 5 -0.49 -11.52 8.91
N PRO A 6 -1.79 -11.46 9.29
CA PRO A 6 -2.87 -12.15 8.61
C PRO A 6 -2.91 -11.81 7.11
N ILE A 7 -3.31 -12.77 6.28
CA ILE A 7 -3.22 -12.69 4.81
C ILE A 7 -4.01 -11.49 4.28
N GLU A 8 -5.22 -11.28 4.79
CA GLU A 8 -6.15 -10.20 4.42
C GLU A 8 -5.62 -8.79 4.68
N THR A 9 -4.58 -8.65 5.52
CA THR A 9 -3.96 -7.36 5.85
C THR A 9 -2.72 -7.07 5.02
N ARG A 10 -2.14 -8.08 4.36
CA ARG A 10 -0.84 -7.97 3.67
C ARG A 10 -0.84 -6.95 2.55
N GLY A 11 -1.91 -6.88 1.75
CA GLY A 11 -2.05 -5.88 0.68
C GLY A 11 -2.02 -4.44 1.21
N LYS A 12 -2.80 -4.15 2.26
CA LYS A 12 -2.86 -2.83 2.91
C LYS A 12 -1.49 -2.40 3.45
N ILE A 13 -0.79 -3.32 4.11
CA ILE A 13 0.54 -3.10 4.66
C ILE A 13 1.52 -2.81 3.51
N ALA A 14 1.52 -3.64 2.48
CA ALA A 14 2.39 -3.50 1.32
C ALA A 14 2.27 -2.14 0.65
N ARG A 15 1.05 -1.73 0.28
CA ARG A 15 0.79 -0.43 -0.37
C ARG A 15 1.17 0.74 0.50
N SER A 16 1.02 0.62 1.82
CA SER A 16 1.43 1.66 2.77
C SER A 16 2.94 1.80 2.81
N TYR A 17 3.68 0.68 2.91
CA TYR A 17 5.14 0.68 2.90
C TYR A 17 5.71 1.21 1.58
N LEU A 18 5.17 0.76 0.45
CA LEU A 18 5.60 1.22 -0.88
C LEU A 18 5.32 2.71 -1.07
N TYR A 19 4.16 3.20 -0.61
CA TYR A 19 3.84 4.63 -0.62
C TYR A 19 4.81 5.45 0.21
N MET A 20 5.05 5.06 1.47
CA MET A 20 5.94 5.78 2.37
C MET A 20 7.37 5.81 1.83
N SER A 21 7.84 4.68 1.28
CA SER A 21 9.15 4.59 0.64
C SER A 21 9.27 5.54 -0.56
N LYS A 22 8.26 5.58 -1.44
CA LYS A 22 8.25 6.45 -2.62
C LYS A 22 8.10 7.93 -2.27
N GLN A 23 7.17 8.28 -1.37
CA GLN A 23 6.82 9.66 -1.05
C GLN A 23 7.89 10.37 -0.22
N TYR A 24 8.51 9.63 0.72
CA TYR A 24 9.45 10.20 1.69
C TYR A 24 10.89 9.68 1.52
N ASN A 25 11.16 8.96 0.42
CA ASN A 25 12.48 8.36 0.12
C ASN A 25 13.01 7.46 1.26
N ILE A 26 12.10 6.79 1.98
CA ILE A 26 12.47 5.84 3.04
C ILE A 26 13.05 4.60 2.37
N LYS A 27 14.28 4.24 2.75
CA LYS A 27 14.97 3.07 2.21
C LYS A 27 14.35 1.80 2.76
N LEU A 28 13.82 0.98 1.87
CA LEU A 28 13.50 -0.42 2.15
C LEU A 28 14.70 -1.27 1.76
N SER A 29 15.02 -2.30 2.56
CA SER A 29 15.95 -3.32 2.11
C SER A 29 15.43 -4.00 0.84
N SER A 30 16.33 -4.60 0.06
CA SER A 30 15.95 -5.33 -1.15
C SER A 30 14.97 -6.47 -0.86
N GLN A 31 15.08 -7.11 0.32
CA GLN A 31 14.18 -8.16 0.76
C GLN A 31 12.80 -7.61 1.13
N GLU A 32 12.72 -6.56 1.95
CA GLU A 32 11.45 -5.93 2.33
C GLU A 32 10.70 -5.44 1.10
N ARG A 33 11.40 -4.76 0.17
CA ARG A 33 10.79 -4.27 -1.06
C ARG A 33 10.16 -5.40 -1.87
N LYS A 34 10.88 -6.50 -2.10
CA LYS A 34 10.36 -7.68 -2.81
C LYS A 34 9.14 -8.28 -2.10
N THR A 35 9.16 -8.36 -0.78
CA THR A 35 8.02 -8.87 0.00
C THR A 35 6.80 -7.97 -0.16
N MET A 36 6.97 -6.64 -0.05
CA MET A 36 5.86 -5.70 -0.23
C MET A 36 5.31 -5.74 -1.66
N GLU A 37 6.18 -5.75 -2.68
CA GLU A 37 5.75 -5.86 -4.09
C GLU A 37 4.97 -7.17 -4.35
N ALA A 38 5.41 -8.29 -3.77
CA ALA A 38 4.70 -9.56 -3.87
C ALA A 38 3.34 -9.52 -3.16
N TRP A 39 3.28 -8.94 -1.97
CA TRP A 39 2.03 -8.83 -1.20
C TRP A 39 1.01 -7.91 -1.85
N ASP A 40 1.45 -6.80 -2.44
CA ASP A 40 0.58 -5.91 -3.21
C ASP A 40 -0.02 -6.63 -4.42
N LYS A 41 0.80 -7.38 -5.18
CA LYS A 41 0.34 -8.15 -6.35
C LYS A 41 -0.62 -9.29 -5.99
N LEU A 42 -0.41 -9.96 -4.86
CA LEU A 42 -1.22 -11.11 -4.45
C LEU A 42 -2.55 -10.71 -3.80
N ASN A 43 -2.65 -9.48 -3.26
CA ASN A 43 -3.81 -9.03 -2.50
C ASN A 43 -4.36 -7.73 -3.10
N ASN A 44 -5.30 -7.88 -4.03
CA ASN A 44 -5.94 -6.76 -4.71
C ASN A 44 -6.53 -5.74 -3.73
N VAL A 45 -6.62 -4.50 -4.20
CA VAL A 45 -7.24 -3.41 -3.46
C VAL A 45 -8.72 -3.69 -3.21
N THR A 46 -9.17 -3.43 -1.98
CA THR A 46 -10.58 -3.55 -1.60
C THR A 46 -11.34 -2.26 -1.85
N LYS A 47 -12.67 -2.32 -2.05
CA LYS A 47 -13.53 -1.13 -2.18
C LYS A 47 -13.34 -0.12 -1.04
N TRP A 48 -13.16 -0.63 0.18
CA TRP A 48 -12.89 0.21 1.34
C TRP A 48 -11.55 0.94 1.25
N GLU A 49 -10.51 0.32 0.72
CA GLU A 49 -9.21 0.99 0.53
C GLU A 49 -9.31 2.12 -0.49
N CYS A 50 -10.09 1.94 -1.56
CA CYS A 50 -10.36 3.01 -2.53
C CYS A 50 -11.10 4.19 -1.89
N GLU A 51 -12.18 3.92 -1.17
CA GLU A 51 -12.93 4.95 -0.45
C GLU A 51 -12.06 5.67 0.58
N ARG A 52 -11.23 4.92 1.33
CA ARG A 52 -10.28 5.48 2.28
C ARG A 52 -9.26 6.39 1.59
N ASP A 53 -8.69 5.96 0.48
CA ASP A 53 -7.72 6.75 -0.28
C ASP A 53 -8.34 8.05 -0.81
N TYR A 54 -9.59 7.98 -1.32
CA TYR A 54 -10.34 9.15 -1.75
C TYR A 54 -10.57 10.17 -0.61
N ARG A 55 -10.98 9.69 0.57
CA ARG A 55 -11.15 10.55 1.76
C ARG A 55 -9.83 11.19 2.20
N ILE A 56 -8.75 10.43 2.20
CA ILE A 56 -7.42 10.93 2.54
C ILE A 56 -6.98 11.99 1.54
N LYS A 57 -7.15 11.76 0.24
CA LYS A 57 -6.83 12.71 -0.82
C LYS A 57 -7.57 14.03 -0.64
N LYS A 58 -8.86 14.00 -0.27
CA LYS A 58 -9.63 15.22 0.00
C LYS A 58 -9.08 16.07 1.14
N ILE A 59 -8.47 15.45 2.15
CA ILE A 59 -7.96 16.14 3.34
C ILE A 59 -6.48 16.52 3.18
N GLN A 60 -5.65 15.59 2.70
CA GLN A 60 -4.19 15.76 2.61
C GLN A 60 -3.72 16.31 1.26
N GLY A 61 -4.56 16.26 0.22
CA GLY A 61 -4.23 16.70 -1.14
C GLY A 61 -3.47 15.67 -1.98
N ASN A 62 -2.98 14.58 -1.38
CA ASN A 62 -2.27 13.50 -2.05
C ASN A 62 -2.96 12.15 -1.87
N SER A 63 -2.80 11.28 -2.86
CA SER A 63 -3.36 9.93 -2.89
C SER A 63 -2.23 8.91 -2.94
N ASN A 64 -2.48 7.72 -2.39
CA ASN A 64 -1.56 6.61 -2.50
C ASN A 64 -1.63 6.00 -3.91
N PRO A 65 -0.58 6.17 -4.74
CA PRO A 65 -0.62 5.69 -6.13
C PRO A 65 -0.67 4.17 -6.26
N PHE A 66 -0.33 3.43 -5.21
CA PHE A 66 -0.42 1.96 -5.18
C PHE A 66 -1.84 1.49 -4.87
N VAL A 67 -2.67 2.33 -4.26
CA VAL A 67 -4.10 2.08 -4.08
C VAL A 67 -4.86 2.61 -5.29
N SER A 68 -4.68 3.89 -5.64
CA SER A 68 -5.51 4.58 -6.63
C SER A 68 -5.43 3.99 -8.04
N ARG A 69 -4.30 3.38 -8.43
CA ARG A 69 -4.14 2.74 -9.75
C ARG A 69 -4.87 1.40 -9.88
N GLN A 70 -5.21 0.77 -8.75
CA GLN A 70 -5.95 -0.50 -8.71
C GLN A 70 -7.43 -0.26 -8.37
N CYS A 71 -7.79 0.99 -8.05
CA CYS A 71 -9.16 1.45 -7.93
C CYS A 71 -9.64 1.86 -9.31
N GLU A 72 -10.04 0.89 -10.13
CA GLU A 72 -10.79 1.18 -11.35
C GLU A 72 -12.25 1.52 -10.98
N GLU A 73 -12.83 2.49 -11.68
CA GLU A 73 -14.24 2.89 -11.59
C GLU A 73 -15.19 1.74 -12.00
#